data_AF-A0A969F1R1-F1
#
_entry.id   AF-A0A969F1R1-F1
#
_cell.length_a   1.000
_cell.length_b   1.000
_cell.length_c   1.000
_cell.angle_alpha   90.00
_cell.angle_beta   90.00
_cell.angle_gamma   90.00
#
_symmetry.space_group_name_H-M   'P 1'
#
loop_
_entity.id
_entity.type
_entity.pdbx_description
1 polymer ?
#
loop_
_entity_poly.entity_id
_entity_poly.type
_entity_poly.pdbx_seq_one_letter_code
_entity_poly.pdbx_strand_id
1 'polypeptide(L)'
;MNLDAELSRRLPGVDPELQRSALSGLWRHGDAPAWRAAFEALPDLTPSVVSLGPVRIGAQADASDDERAALIRSLQALRPWRKGPFELFGVPIDTEWRSDWKWDRVRPHVADLRGRRVLDVGCGNGYFGWRMIDAGADCVIGVILR
;
A
#
# COMPACT_ATOMS: atom_id res chain seq x y z
N MET A 1 15.92 -7.72 7.22
CA MET A 1 15.76 -8.27 5.85
C MET A 1 16.00 -7.15 4.85
N ASN A 2 16.76 -7.38 3.76
CA ASN A 2 17.02 -6.32 2.77
C ASN A 2 15.72 -6.00 2.00
N LEU A 3 15.28 -4.73 2.04
CA LEU A 3 14.08 -4.24 1.35
C LEU A 3 14.05 -4.61 -0.13
N ASP A 4 15.16 -4.51 -0.85
CA ASP A 4 15.20 -4.84 -2.28
C ASP A 4 14.98 -6.34 -2.53
N ALA A 5 15.47 -7.19 -1.61
CA ALA A 5 15.25 -8.63 -1.67
C ALA A 5 13.80 -9.01 -1.35
N GLU A 6 13.15 -8.29 -0.44
CA GLU A 6 11.73 -8.49 -0.13
C GLU A 6 10.84 -8.06 -1.30
N LEU A 7 11.09 -6.88 -1.88
CA LEU A 7 10.33 -6.38 -3.02
C LEU A 7 10.45 -7.30 -4.25
N SER A 8 11.66 -7.81 -4.52
CA SER A 8 11.88 -8.77 -5.61
C SER A 8 11.09 -10.06 -5.40
N ARG A 9 11.01 -10.56 -4.16
CA ARG A 9 10.25 -11.78 -3.83
C ARG A 9 8.74 -11.60 -4.05
N ARG A 10 8.22 -10.40 -3.83
CA ARG A 10 6.78 -10.10 -3.92
C ARG A 10 6.26 -9.79 -5.33
N LEU A 11 7.11 -9.83 -6.35
CA LEU A 11 6.73 -9.66 -7.76
C LEU A 11 6.92 -10.97 -8.57
N PRO A 12 6.44 -12.14 -8.12
CA PRO A 12 6.64 -13.38 -8.85
C PRO A 12 5.99 -13.31 -10.24
N GLY A 13 6.71 -13.73 -11.27
CA GLY A 13 6.21 -13.74 -12.65
C GLY A 13 6.33 -12.39 -13.40
N VAL A 14 6.86 -11.35 -12.76
CA VAL A 14 7.33 -10.14 -13.47
C VAL A 14 8.73 -10.42 -13.99
N ASP A 15 8.99 -10.00 -15.24
CA ASP A 15 10.30 -10.15 -15.86
C ASP A 15 11.44 -9.60 -14.96
N PRO A 16 12.54 -10.34 -14.72
CA PRO A 16 13.61 -9.90 -13.81
C PRO A 16 14.33 -8.62 -14.23
N GLU A 17 14.35 -8.29 -15.53
CA GLU A 17 14.88 -7.01 -16.01
C GLU A 17 13.92 -5.88 -15.70
N LEU A 18 12.61 -6.09 -15.87
CA LEU A 18 11.59 -5.13 -15.46
C LEU A 18 11.59 -4.90 -13.94
N GLN A 19 11.75 -5.95 -13.14
CA GLN A 19 11.91 -5.85 -11.68
C GLN A 19 13.12 -4.99 -11.32
N ARG A 20 14.29 -5.28 -11.89
CA ARG A 20 15.52 -4.50 -11.65
C ARG A 20 15.36 -3.04 -12.08
N SER A 21 14.77 -2.81 -13.26
CA SER A 21 14.51 -1.48 -13.79
C SER A 21 13.61 -0.67 -12.85
N ALA A 22 12.47 -1.25 -12.43
CA ALA A 22 11.54 -0.63 -11.49
C ALA A 22 12.20 -0.31 -10.13
N LEU A 23 12.94 -1.26 -9.56
CA LEU A 23 13.66 -1.09 -8.29
C LEU A 23 14.75 -0.03 -8.37
N SER A 24 15.48 0.03 -9.48
CA SER A 24 16.51 1.05 -9.71
C SER A 24 15.95 2.46 -9.84
N GLY A 25 14.69 2.60 -10.24
CA GLY A 25 14.00 3.88 -10.39
C GLY A 25 13.44 4.42 -9.07
N LEU A 26 13.03 3.54 -8.15
CA LEU A 26 12.47 3.88 -6.83
C LEU A 26 13.41 4.80 -6.04
N TRP A 27 14.70 4.49 -6.06
CA TRP A 27 15.71 5.18 -5.25
C TRP A 27 16.29 6.45 -5.88
N ARG A 28 15.78 6.89 -7.04
CA ARG A 28 16.26 8.11 -7.72
C ARG A 28 15.63 9.41 -7.21
N HIS A 29 14.67 9.32 -6.29
CA HIS A 29 13.99 10.48 -5.72
C HIS A 29 14.84 11.14 -4.61
N GLY A 30 14.76 12.47 -4.46
CA GLY A 30 15.51 13.20 -3.42
C GLY A 30 15.19 12.74 -2.00
N ASP A 31 13.92 12.43 -1.73
CA ASP A 31 13.44 11.93 -0.43
C ASP A 31 13.65 10.41 -0.24
N ALA A 32 14.18 9.70 -1.24
CA ALA A 32 14.26 8.24 -1.18
C ALA A 32 15.05 7.70 0.03
N PRO A 33 16.15 8.33 0.49
CA PRO A 33 16.83 7.92 1.73
C PRO A 33 15.93 8.01 2.97
N ALA A 34 15.12 9.08 3.08
CA ALA A 34 14.21 9.26 4.21
C ALA A 34 13.08 8.21 4.18
N TRP A 35 12.53 7.90 3.01
CA TRP A 35 11.51 6.87 2.86
C TRP A 35 12.04 5.47 3.18
N ARG A 36 13.28 5.16 2.77
CA ARG A 36 13.93 3.89 3.12
C ARG A 36 14.10 3.77 4.63
N ALA A 37 14.64 4.80 5.28
CA ALA A 37 14.83 4.80 6.73
C ALA A 37 13.49 4.64 7.47
N ALA A 38 12.43 5.31 6.99
CA ALA A 38 11.09 5.17 7.54
C ALA A 38 10.55 3.74 7.42
N PHE A 39 10.76 3.09 6.27
CA PHE A 39 10.36 1.70 6.05
C PHE A 39 11.14 0.74 6.93
N GLU A 40 12.47 0.89 7.03
CA GLU A 40 13.33 0.04 7.85
C GLU A 40 13.07 0.21 9.36
N ALA A 41 12.53 1.36 9.78
CA ALA A 41 12.12 1.64 11.15
C ALA A 41 10.70 1.14 11.51
N LEU A 42 9.96 0.56 10.56
CA LEU A 42 8.64 0.00 10.87
C LEU A 42 8.77 -1.17 11.87
N PRO A 43 7.93 -1.22 12.91
CA PRO A 43 7.89 -2.36 13.81
C PRO A 43 7.39 -3.62 13.09
N ASP A 44 7.92 -4.78 13.48
CA ASP A 44 7.45 -6.07 12.97
C ASP A 44 6.18 -6.48 13.72
N LEU A 45 5.02 -6.19 13.13
CA LEU A 45 3.71 -6.37 13.74
C LEU A 45 2.92 -7.45 13.02
N THR A 46 2.23 -8.30 13.78
CA THR A 46 1.33 -9.33 13.24
C THR A 46 -0.13 -8.88 13.37
N PRO A 47 -0.84 -8.64 12.26
CA PRO A 47 -2.23 -8.19 12.32
C PRO A 47 -3.18 -9.35 12.68
N SER A 48 -4.07 -9.12 13.64
CA SER A 48 -5.21 -10.01 13.93
C SER A 48 -6.39 -9.81 12.99
N VAL A 49 -6.43 -8.67 12.29
CA VAL A 49 -7.52 -8.29 11.37
C VAL A 49 -6.92 -7.82 10.03
N VAL A 50 -7.49 -8.28 8.92
CA VAL A 50 -7.18 -7.76 7.59
C VAL A 50 -8.49 -7.55 6.84
N SER A 51 -8.76 -6.30 6.47
CA SER A 51 -9.89 -5.89 5.65
C SER A 51 -9.38 -5.01 4.51
N LEU A 52 -9.83 -5.30 3.29
CA LEU A 52 -9.43 -4.56 2.10
C LEU A 52 -10.55 -3.68 1.53
N GLY A 53 -11.78 -3.81 2.04
CA GLY A 53 -12.92 -2.92 1.77
C GLY A 53 -12.68 -1.53 2.37
N PRO A 54 -13.01 -1.27 3.65
CA PRO A 54 -12.21 -0.34 4.42
C PRO A 54 -10.80 -0.93 4.51
N VAL A 55 -9.78 -0.20 4.04
CA VAL A 55 -8.41 -0.71 4.08
C VAL A 55 -7.89 -0.61 5.52
N ARG A 56 -8.00 -1.73 6.24
CA ARG A 56 -7.70 -1.84 7.66
C ARG A 56 -6.83 -3.07 7.91
N ILE A 57 -5.66 -2.85 8.52
CA ILE A 57 -4.71 -3.90 8.87
C ILE A 57 -4.41 -3.81 10.36
N GLY A 58 -4.65 -4.88 11.10
CA GLY A 58 -4.46 -4.96 12.54
C GLY A 58 -5.51 -4.22 13.37
N ALA A 59 -5.59 -4.58 14.63
CA ALA A 59 -6.31 -3.89 15.69
C ALA A 59 -5.33 -3.12 16.58
N GLN A 60 -5.85 -2.21 17.41
CA GLN A 60 -5.01 -1.48 18.38
C GLN A 60 -4.29 -2.42 19.37
N ALA A 61 -4.91 -3.55 19.72
CA ALA A 61 -4.34 -4.53 20.64
C ALA A 61 -3.15 -5.33 20.05
N ASP A 62 -2.93 -5.25 18.74
CA ASP A 62 -1.85 -5.96 18.05
C ASP A 62 -0.49 -5.22 18.15
N ALA A 63 -0.45 -4.03 18.76
CA ALA A 63 0.75 -3.24 18.94
C ALA A 63 0.79 -2.61 20.33
N SER A 64 1.93 -2.74 21.01
CA SER A 64 2.24 -1.99 22.23
C SER A 64 2.28 -0.48 21.96
N ASP A 65 2.28 0.32 23.02
CA ASP A 65 2.33 1.77 22.91
C ASP A 65 3.62 2.26 22.23
N ASP A 66 4.76 1.62 22.53
CA ASP A 66 6.05 1.94 21.94
C ASP A 66 6.12 1.56 20.45
N GLU A 67 5.62 0.38 20.09
CA GLU A 67 5.53 -0.05 18.69
C GLU A 67 4.60 0.85 17.89
N ARG A 68 3.44 1.21 18.45
CA ARG A 68 2.50 2.12 17.80
C ARG A 68 3.09 3.52 17.63
N ALA A 69 3.85 4.01 18.61
CA ALA A 69 4.58 5.27 18.49
C ALA A 69 5.66 5.20 17.39
N ALA A 70 6.37 4.07 17.26
CA ALA A 70 7.32 3.84 16.17
C ALA A 70 6.61 3.81 14.80
N LEU A 71 5.51 3.08 14.69
CA LEU A 71 4.67 3.03 13.50
C LEU A 71 4.23 4.43 13.07
N ILE A 72 3.71 5.25 13.99
CA ILE A 72 3.27 6.62 13.70
C ILE A 72 4.43 7.46 13.14
N ARG A 73 5.61 7.41 13.75
CA ARG A 73 6.79 8.17 13.29
C ARG A 73 7.20 7.76 11.86
N SER A 74 7.28 6.45 11.61
CA SER A 74 7.60 5.91 10.27
C SER A 74 6.56 6.31 9.24
N LEU A 75 5.27 6.20 9.58
CA LEU A 75 4.19 6.62 8.71
C LEU A 75 4.31 8.13 8.37
N GLN A 76 4.47 9.00 9.36
CA GLN A 76 4.54 10.45 9.14
C GLN A 76 5.67 10.87 8.20
N ALA A 77 6.79 10.14 8.18
CA ALA A 77 7.90 10.37 7.26
C ALA A 77 7.58 10.01 5.79
N LEU A 78 6.48 9.28 5.53
CA LEU A 78 6.00 8.92 4.20
C LEU A 78 4.93 9.90 3.66
N ARG A 79 4.72 11.03 4.34
CA ARG A 79 3.86 12.12 3.83
C ARG A 79 4.50 12.75 2.58
N PRO A 80 3.69 13.34 1.68
CA PRO A 80 2.24 13.53 1.77
C PRO A 80 1.42 12.30 1.35
N TRP A 81 0.36 11.99 2.11
CA TRP A 81 -0.59 10.93 1.75
C TRP A 81 -1.79 11.49 1.00
N ARG A 82 -1.91 11.12 -0.28
CA ARG A 82 -2.97 11.66 -1.13
C ARG A 82 -4.22 10.80 -1.15
N LYS A 83 -4.13 9.49 -1.39
CA LYS A 83 -5.30 8.60 -1.55
C LYS A 83 -5.52 7.72 -0.32
N GLY A 84 -6.75 7.55 0.14
CA GLY A 84 -7.10 6.79 1.34
C GLY A 84 -8.59 6.89 1.68
N PRO A 85 -9.01 6.66 2.94
CA PRO A 85 -8.17 6.49 4.14
C PRO A 85 -7.62 5.06 4.32
N PHE A 86 -6.66 4.91 5.23
CA PHE A 86 -6.23 3.61 5.77
C PHE A 86 -6.33 3.59 7.29
N GLU A 87 -6.42 2.41 7.90
CA GLU A 87 -6.23 2.21 9.34
C GLU A 87 -5.22 1.09 9.57
N LEU A 88 -4.11 1.39 10.24
CA LEU A 88 -3.05 0.41 10.52
C LEU A 88 -2.83 0.30 12.02
N PHE A 89 -3.10 -0.86 12.62
CA PHE A 89 -2.89 -1.15 14.04
C PHE A 89 -3.54 -0.10 14.97
N GLY A 90 -4.77 0.31 14.61
CA GLY A 90 -5.52 1.36 15.31
C GLY A 90 -5.07 2.79 15.01
N VAL A 91 -4.09 3.00 14.11
CA VAL A 91 -3.63 4.32 13.66
C VAL A 91 -4.40 4.72 12.39
N PRO A 92 -5.27 5.75 12.45
CA PRO A 92 -5.92 6.28 11.26
C PRO A 92 -4.93 7.08 10.42
N ILE A 93 -4.89 6.79 9.12
CA ILE A 93 -4.18 7.56 8.11
C ILE A 93 -5.22 8.36 7.34
N ASP A 94 -5.48 9.58 7.81
CA ASP A 94 -6.33 10.52 7.09
C ASP A 94 -5.54 11.14 5.93
N THR A 95 -6.12 11.06 4.75
CA THR A 95 -5.47 11.40 3.48
C THR A 95 -6.18 12.53 2.80
N GLU A 96 -5.48 13.28 1.95
CA GLU A 96 -6.03 14.41 1.20
C GLU A 96 -7.35 14.08 0.48
N TRP A 97 -7.47 12.88 -0.09
CA TRP A 97 -8.62 12.44 -0.85
C TRP A 97 -9.40 11.32 -0.17
N ARG A 98 -10.71 11.56 -0.02
CA ARG A 98 -11.73 10.52 0.25
C ARG A 98 -11.89 9.60 -0.96
N SER A 99 -10.88 8.76 -1.15
CA SER A 99 -10.79 7.82 -2.26
C SER A 99 -11.81 6.70 -2.11
N ASP A 100 -12.22 6.41 -0.87
CA ASP A 100 -13.39 5.59 -0.55
C ASP A 100 -14.67 6.10 -1.22
N TRP A 101 -14.97 7.40 -1.11
CA TRP A 101 -16.17 7.97 -1.73
C TRP A 101 -16.16 7.85 -3.25
N LYS A 102 -14.98 8.04 -3.86
CA LYS A 102 -14.81 7.83 -5.31
C LYS A 102 -15.07 6.35 -5.64
N TRP A 103 -14.50 5.42 -4.88
CA TRP A 103 -14.68 4.00 -5.13
C TRP A 103 -16.14 3.59 -5.00
N ASP A 104 -16.84 4.00 -3.94
CA ASP A 104 -18.24 3.63 -3.71
C ASP A 104 -19.16 4.15 -4.82
N ARG A 105 -18.83 5.29 -5.42
CA ARG A 105 -19.52 5.82 -6.60
C ARG A 105 -19.20 5.02 -7.88
N VAL A 106 -17.96 4.58 -8.06
CA VAL A 106 -17.51 3.92 -9.30
C VAL A 106 -17.84 2.43 -9.31
N ARG A 107 -17.70 1.74 -8.18
CA ARG A 107 -17.84 0.28 -8.04
C ARG A 107 -19.14 -0.28 -8.64
N PRO A 108 -20.33 0.34 -8.48
CA PRO A 108 -21.57 -0.20 -9.07
C PRO A 108 -21.58 -0.19 -10.60
N HIS A 109 -20.69 0.57 -11.23
CA HIS A 109 -20.63 0.77 -12.68
C HIS A 109 -19.47 0.03 -13.36
N VAL A 110 -18.57 -0.60 -12.60
CA VAL A 110 -17.51 -1.43 -13.17
C VAL A 110 -18.01 -2.86 -13.36
N ALA A 111 -17.44 -3.58 -14.33
CA ALA A 111 -17.71 -5.00 -14.51
C ALA A 111 -17.34 -5.78 -13.24
N ASP A 112 -18.05 -6.88 -12.99
CA ASP A 112 -17.73 -7.81 -11.89
C ASP A 112 -16.25 -8.21 -11.93
N LEU A 113 -15.52 -7.90 -10.85
CA LEU A 113 -14.08 -8.06 -10.77
C LEU A 113 -13.65 -9.48 -10.38
N ARG A 114 -14.58 -10.35 -9.98
CA ARG A 114 -14.29 -11.75 -9.63
C ARG A 114 -13.50 -12.46 -10.72
N GLY A 115 -12.33 -13.02 -10.37
CA GLY A 115 -11.51 -13.76 -11.31
C GLY A 115 -10.70 -12.90 -12.30
N ARG A 116 -10.74 -11.56 -12.16
CA ARG A 116 -10.09 -10.66 -13.12
C ARG A 116 -8.69 -10.27 -12.69
N ARG A 117 -7.84 -10.06 -13.69
CA ARG A 117 -6.55 -9.41 -13.56
C ARG A 117 -6.71 -7.94 -14.01
N VAL A 118 -6.33 -6.99 -13.15
CA VAL A 118 -6.56 -5.56 -13.36
C VAL A 118 -5.24 -4.80 -13.42
N LEU A 119 -5.15 -3.85 -14.33
CA LEU A 119 -4.06 -2.87 -14.40
C LEU A 119 -4.60 -1.51 -13.91
N ASP A 120 -4.04 -0.98 -12.83
CA ASP A 120 -4.36 0.35 -12.29
C ASP A 120 -3.28 1.35 -12.71
N VAL A 121 -3.57 2.12 -13.77
CA VAL A 121 -2.66 3.12 -14.31
C VAL A 121 -2.78 4.43 -13.52
N GLY A 122 -1.66 4.94 -13.01
CA GLY A 122 -1.68 6.10 -12.12
C GLY A 122 -2.19 5.74 -10.71
N CYS A 123 -1.90 4.52 -10.26
CA CYS A 123 -2.41 3.96 -9.01
C CYS A 123 -2.04 4.79 -7.77
N GLY A 124 -0.96 5.59 -7.81
CA GLY A 124 -0.47 6.34 -6.65
C GLY A 124 -0.02 5.37 -5.57
N ASN A 125 -0.48 5.54 -4.32
CA ASN A 125 -0.13 4.63 -3.23
C ASN A 125 -0.89 3.28 -3.26
N GLY A 126 -1.62 2.97 -4.35
CA GLY A 126 -2.26 1.67 -4.54
C GLY A 126 -3.61 1.48 -3.83
N TYR A 127 -4.17 2.51 -3.19
CA TYR A 127 -5.45 2.43 -2.47
C TYR A 127 -6.56 1.66 -3.22
N PHE A 128 -6.79 2.01 -4.49
CA PHE A 128 -7.84 1.36 -5.30
C PHE A 128 -7.54 -0.09 -5.63
N GLY A 129 -6.26 -0.48 -5.72
CA GLY A 129 -5.88 -1.87 -5.93
C GLY A 129 -6.35 -2.76 -4.79
N TRP A 130 -6.22 -2.32 -3.53
CA TRP A 130 -6.76 -3.04 -2.38
C TRP A 130 -8.28 -3.18 -2.45
N ARG A 131 -8.99 -2.11 -2.83
CA ARG A 131 -10.46 -2.14 -3.01
C ARG A 131 -10.89 -3.09 -4.13
N MET A 132 -10.10 -3.20 -5.20
CA MET A 132 -10.36 -4.11 -6.31
C MET A 132 -10.13 -5.57 -5.91
N ILE A 133 -9.09 -5.86 -5.12
CA ILE A 133 -8.87 -7.19 -4.53
C ILE A 133 -10.04 -7.58 -3.61
N ASP A 134 -10.49 -6.67 -2.74
CA ASP A 134 -11.68 -6.88 -1.89
C ASP A 134 -12.94 -7.18 -2.71
N ALA A 135 -13.07 -6.53 -3.88
CA ALA A 135 -14.17 -6.77 -4.82
C ALA A 135 -14.00 -8.05 -5.67
N GLY A 136 -12.97 -8.86 -5.41
CA GLY A 136 -12.79 -10.19 -5.99
C GLY A 136 -11.78 -10.27 -7.15
N ALA A 137 -11.05 -9.20 -7.46
CA ALA A 137 -9.95 -9.30 -8.43
C ALA A 137 -8.90 -10.32 -7.96
N ASP A 138 -8.46 -11.20 -8.87
CA ASP A 138 -7.42 -12.19 -8.58
C ASP A 138 -6.04 -11.53 -8.43
N CYS A 139 -5.84 -10.45 -9.18
CA CYS A 139 -4.58 -9.72 -9.21
C CYS A 139 -4.79 -8.28 -9.65
N VAL A 140 -4.12 -7.34 -9.00
CA VAL A 140 -4.03 -5.95 -9.43
C VAL A 140 -2.58 -5.55 -9.54
N ILE A 141 -2.19 -5.06 -10.71
CA ILE A 141 -0.88 -4.45 -10.93
C ILE A 141 -1.08 -2.95 -11.03
N GLY A 142 -0.47 -2.21 -10.10
CA GLY A 142 -0.44 -0.75 -10.15
C GLY A 142 0.82 -0.25 -10.84
N VAL A 143 0.68 0.69 -11.77
CA VAL A 143 1.83 1.38 -12.39
C VAL A 143 1.72 2.89 -12.21
N ILE A 144 2.84 3.53 -11.89
CA ILE A 144 2.97 4.98 -11.89
C ILE A 144 3.87 5.34 -13.07
N LEU A 145 3.32 6.07 -14.03
CA LEU A 145 4.10 6.64 -15.12
C LEU A 145 4.70 7.95 -14.61
N ARG A 146 6.03 8.07 -14.72
CA ARG A 146 6.76 9.32 -14.57
C ARG A 146 7.19 9.81 -15.94
#